data_AF-A0A6I0F2V3-F1
#
_entry.id   AF-A0A6I0F2V3-F1
#
_cell.length_a   1.000
_cell.length_b   1.000
_cell.length_c   1.000
_cell.angle_alpha   90.00
_cell.angle_beta   90.00
_cell.angle_gamma   90.00
#
_symmetry.space_group_name_H-M   'P 1'
#
loop_
_entity.id
_entity.type
_entity.pdbx_description
1 polymer ?
#
loop_
_entity_poly.entity_id
_entity_poly.type
_entity_poly.pdbx_seq_one_letter_code
_entity_poly.pdbx_strand_id
1 'polypeptide(L)'
;MSERKEVILRTYKNVWKFEREVYSVEGIKLLIPVKPNEVLYFIVSVIITFLLVKFIPFMNRIPFFLRAIAIPYGIMKFLTKQKLDGKLPHKFFIDFIIYKLSPKKYEKFRPVEELRNNIKLTTTTAFRITAFFNKTDEILRKNIKSNKTKCKSKLKLFGRRGVNV
;
A
#
# COMPACT_ATOMS: atom_id res chain seq x y z
N MET A 1 29.85 -23.35 8.27
CA MET A 1 28.61 -24.16 8.37
C MET A 1 27.53 -23.28 9.02
N SER A 2 26.58 -22.72 8.24
CA SER A 2 25.54 -21.85 8.79
C SER A 2 24.43 -22.70 9.43
N GLU A 3 24.33 -22.68 10.75
CA GLU A 3 23.29 -23.37 11.51
C GLU A 3 21.90 -22.77 11.16
N ARG A 4 21.07 -23.50 10.42
CA ARG A 4 19.70 -23.07 10.07
C ARG A 4 18.72 -23.50 11.15
N LYS A 5 18.24 -22.53 11.93
CA LYS A 5 17.15 -22.75 12.90
C LYS A 5 15.81 -22.62 12.20
N GLU A 6 15.09 -23.73 12.04
CA GLU A 6 13.73 -23.76 11.50
C GLU A 6 12.74 -23.33 12.58
N VAL A 7 11.97 -22.27 12.33
CA VAL A 7 10.90 -21.82 13.24
C VAL A 7 9.57 -21.87 12.48
N ILE A 8 8.61 -22.61 13.03
CA ILE A 8 7.25 -22.70 12.48
C ILE A 8 6.44 -21.53 13.02
N LEU A 9 6.29 -20.47 12.23
CA LEU A 9 5.48 -19.30 12.58
C LEU A 9 4.07 -19.45 11.98
N ARG A 10 3.07 -19.72 12.82
CA ARG A 10 1.66 -19.77 12.40
C ARG A 10 1.14 -18.34 12.18
N THR A 11 0.91 -17.95 10.93
CA THR A 11 0.33 -16.65 10.59
C THR A 11 -1.20 -16.70 10.67
N TYR A 12 -1.77 -16.14 11.74
CA TYR A 12 -3.23 -16.02 11.95
C TYR A 12 -3.83 -14.73 11.37
N LYS A 13 -3.07 -14.01 10.54
CA LYS A 13 -3.45 -12.67 10.03
C LYS A 13 -4.74 -12.66 9.21
N ASN A 14 -5.25 -13.81 8.78
CA ASN A 14 -6.49 -13.92 8.02
C ASN A 14 -7.73 -14.24 8.87
N VAL A 15 -7.55 -14.84 10.06
CA VAL A 15 -8.69 -15.29 10.91
C VAL A 15 -9.55 -14.12 11.36
N TRP A 16 -8.93 -12.96 11.58
CA TRP A 16 -9.59 -11.75 12.07
C TRP A 16 -9.88 -10.72 10.97
N LYS A 17 -9.72 -11.08 9.70
CA LYS A 17 -10.03 -10.16 8.59
C LYS A 17 -11.49 -10.34 8.16
N PHE A 18 -12.34 -9.51 8.72
CA PHE A 18 -13.69 -9.30 8.18
C PHE A 18 -13.66 -8.23 7.08
N GLU A 19 -14.40 -8.46 6.00
CA GLU A 19 -14.61 -7.47 4.96
C GLU A 19 -15.55 -6.38 5.48
N ARG A 20 -14.98 -5.21 5.76
CA ARG A 20 -15.70 -4.02 6.25
C ARG A 20 -16.38 -3.32 5.07
N GLU A 21 -17.47 -3.87 4.58
CA GLU A 21 -18.31 -3.24 3.57
C GLU A 21 -19.67 -2.92 4.17
N VAL A 22 -20.16 -1.70 3.93
CA VAL A 22 -21.47 -1.25 4.42
C VAL A 22 -22.47 -1.50 3.30
N TYR A 23 -23.41 -2.41 3.54
CA TYR A 23 -24.47 -2.79 2.60
C TYR A 23 -25.76 -1.98 2.80
N SER A 24 -25.97 -1.47 4.01
CA SER A 24 -27.15 -0.69 4.35
C SER A 24 -26.79 0.40 5.36
N VAL A 25 -27.49 1.52 5.25
CA VAL A 25 -27.51 2.58 6.27
C VAL A 25 -28.96 2.77 6.64
N GLU A 26 -29.29 2.63 7.93
CA GLU A 26 -30.64 2.85 8.48
C GLU A 26 -31.76 2.09 7.74
N GLY A 27 -31.47 0.89 7.24
CA GLY A 27 -32.44 0.03 6.53
C GLY A 27 -32.51 0.27 5.02
N ILE A 28 -31.89 1.32 4.48
CA ILE A 28 -31.77 1.56 3.04
C ILE A 28 -30.60 0.73 2.51
N LYS A 29 -30.88 -0.23 1.62
CA LYS A 29 -29.84 -1.02 0.94
C LYS A 29 -29.17 -0.15 -0.12
N LEU A 30 -27.84 0.00 -0.05
CA LEU A 30 -27.10 0.70 -1.08
C LEU A 30 -27.05 -0.17 -2.35
N LEU A 31 -27.26 0.45 -3.52
CA LEU A 31 -27.13 -0.18 -4.83
C LEU A 31 -25.74 -0.81 -5.04
N ILE A 32 -24.71 -0.20 -4.42
CA ILE A 32 -23.32 -0.63 -4.49
C ILE A 32 -22.76 -0.61 -3.07
N PRO A 33 -22.17 -1.69 -2.56
CA PRO A 33 -21.54 -1.69 -1.25
C PRO A 33 -20.37 -0.72 -1.21
N VAL A 34 -20.30 0.09 -0.15
CA VAL A 34 -19.25 1.10 0.01
C VAL A 34 -18.42 0.80 1.24
N LYS A 35 -17.10 0.92 1.10
CA LYS A 35 -16.16 0.77 2.21
C LYS A 35 -16.15 2.04 3.07
N PRO A 36 -16.19 1.95 4.41
CA PRO A 36 -16.08 3.13 5.28
C PRO A 36 -14.85 3.99 4.98
N ASN A 37 -13.74 3.33 4.63
CA ASN A 37 -12.51 4.02 4.23
C ASN A 37 -12.68 4.84 2.95
N GLU A 38 -13.44 4.34 1.96
CA GLU A 38 -13.69 5.08 0.72
C GLU A 38 -14.49 6.36 1.01
N VAL A 39 -15.48 6.30 1.91
CA VAL A 39 -16.24 7.48 2.37
C VAL A 39 -15.32 8.49 3.06
N LEU A 40 -14.44 8.04 3.94
CA LEU A 40 -13.48 8.92 4.62
C LEU A 40 -12.56 9.64 3.61
N TYR A 41 -11.99 8.89 2.66
CA TYR A 41 -11.13 9.49 1.63
C TYR A 41 -11.91 10.42 0.69
N PHE A 42 -13.19 10.16 0.47
CA PHE A 42 -14.05 11.06 -0.30
C PHE A 42 -14.18 12.42 0.38
N ILE A 43 -14.50 12.45 1.68
CA ILE A 43 -14.61 13.70 2.46
C ILE A 43 -13.29 14.48 2.42
N VAL A 44 -12.17 13.80 2.67
CA VAL A 44 -10.83 14.41 2.61
C VAL A 44 -10.53 14.96 1.20
N SER A 45 -10.89 14.22 0.15
CA SER A 45 -10.67 14.65 -1.24
C SER A 45 -11.50 15.87 -1.65
N VAL A 46 -12.70 16.05 -1.10
CA VAL A 46 -13.53 17.23 -1.33
C VAL A 46 -12.86 18.46 -0.70
N ILE A 47 -12.35 18.33 0.53
CA ILE A 47 -11.60 19.42 1.20
C ILE A 47 -10.34 19.78 0.40
N ILE A 48 -9.59 18.76 -0.04
CA ILE A 48 -8.40 18.97 -0.89
C ILE A 48 -8.78 19.68 -2.17
N THR A 49 -9.85 19.25 -2.85
CA THR A 49 -10.29 19.87 -4.11
C THR A 49 -10.71 21.32 -3.92
N PHE A 50 -11.43 21.63 -2.83
CA PHE A 50 -11.79 23.00 -2.49
C PHE A 50 -10.55 23.89 -2.28
N LEU A 51 -9.56 23.36 -1.56
CA LEU A 51 -8.27 24.05 -1.38
C LEU A 51 -7.55 24.24 -2.72
N LEU A 52 -7.53 23.21 -3.56
CA LEU A 52 -6.89 23.20 -4.87
C LEU A 52 -7.53 24.22 -5.83
N VAL A 53 -8.85 24.39 -5.79
CA VAL A 53 -9.59 25.41 -6.56
C VAL A 53 -9.20 26.82 -6.14
N LYS A 54 -8.96 27.05 -4.84
CA LYS A 54 -8.51 28.35 -4.33
C LYS A 54 -7.06 28.68 -4.75
N PHE A 55 -6.19 27.67 -4.81
CA PHE A 55 -4.79 27.86 -5.22
C PHE A 55 -4.59 27.94 -6.73
N ILE A 56 -5.38 27.20 -7.53
CA ILE A 56 -5.18 27.06 -8.97
C ILE A 56 -6.34 27.73 -9.73
N PRO A 57 -6.17 28.95 -10.26
CA PRO A 57 -7.25 29.69 -10.92
C PRO A 57 -7.74 29.03 -12.20
N PHE A 58 -6.93 28.18 -12.85
CA PHE A 58 -7.32 27.41 -14.03
C PHE A 58 -8.47 26.43 -13.76
N MET A 59 -8.58 25.92 -12.54
CA MET A 59 -9.59 24.91 -12.18
C MET A 59 -11.01 25.48 -12.12
N ASN A 60 -11.16 26.81 -12.05
CA ASN A 60 -12.46 27.49 -12.10
C ASN A 60 -13.11 27.49 -13.49
N ARG A 61 -12.36 27.17 -14.56
CA ARG A 61 -12.91 27.06 -15.92
C ARG A 61 -13.73 25.76 -16.12
N ILE A 62 -13.55 24.78 -15.23
CA ILE A 62 -14.19 23.46 -15.32
C ILE A 62 -15.63 23.54 -14.76
N PRO A 63 -16.62 22.86 -15.37
CA PRO A 63 -18.00 22.86 -14.88
C PRO A 63 -18.12 22.36 -13.43
N PHE A 64 -19.11 22.90 -12.71
CA PHE A 64 -19.32 22.68 -11.28
C PHE A 64 -19.38 21.19 -10.89
N PHE A 65 -20.12 20.38 -11.64
CA PHE A 65 -20.27 18.95 -11.38
C PHE A 65 -18.95 18.18 -11.50
N LEU A 66 -18.12 18.49 -12.51
CA LEU A 66 -16.84 17.83 -12.66
C LEU A 66 -15.89 18.18 -11.53
N ARG A 67 -15.82 19.47 -11.17
CA ARG A 67 -14.93 19.89 -10.08
C ARG A 67 -15.39 19.36 -8.72
N ALA A 68 -16.69 19.28 -8.48
CA ALA A 68 -17.24 18.92 -7.17
C ALA A 68 -17.38 17.40 -6.97
N ILE A 69 -17.56 16.62 -8.03
CA ILE A 69 -17.79 15.16 -7.92
C ILE A 69 -16.67 14.38 -8.62
N ALA A 70 -16.36 14.69 -9.89
CA ALA A 70 -15.44 13.86 -10.67
C ALA A 70 -13.99 13.94 -10.15
N ILE A 71 -13.50 15.15 -9.86
CA ILE A 71 -12.14 15.36 -9.30
C ILE A 71 -11.97 14.66 -7.93
N PRO A 72 -12.82 14.93 -6.91
CA PRO A 72 -12.66 14.26 -5.61
C PRO A 72 -12.86 12.75 -5.71
N TYR A 73 -13.79 12.26 -6.55
CA TYR A 73 -13.95 10.83 -6.79
C TYR A 73 -12.68 10.19 -7.39
N GLY A 74 -12.04 10.87 -8.35
CA GLY A 74 -10.76 10.45 -8.92
C GLY A 74 -9.65 10.38 -7.88
N ILE A 75 -9.52 11.41 -7.06
CA ILE A 75 -8.55 11.47 -5.95
C ILE A 75 -8.82 10.35 -4.94
N MET A 76 -10.07 10.16 -4.51
CA MET A 76 -10.49 9.10 -3.60
C MET A 76 -10.12 7.72 -4.16
N LYS A 77 -10.43 7.43 -5.43
CA LYS A 77 -10.09 6.15 -6.07
C LYS A 77 -8.58 5.97 -6.20
N PHE A 78 -7.84 7.03 -6.50
CA PHE A 78 -6.39 6.99 -6.51
C PHE A 78 -5.83 6.61 -5.13
N LEU A 79 -6.26 7.27 -4.05
CA LEU A 79 -5.82 6.98 -2.68
C LEU A 79 -6.18 5.56 -2.21
N THR A 80 -7.27 4.99 -2.73
CA THR A 80 -7.76 3.67 -2.28
C THR A 80 -7.21 2.51 -3.10
N LYS A 81 -7.23 2.62 -4.44
CA LYS A 81 -6.90 1.49 -5.34
C LYS A 81 -5.43 1.48 -5.75
N GLN A 82 -4.80 2.64 -5.93
CA GLN A 82 -3.42 2.69 -6.39
C GLN A 82 -2.49 2.21 -5.27
N LYS A 83 -1.51 1.37 -5.60
CA LYS A 83 -0.44 0.99 -4.68
C LYS A 83 0.88 1.54 -5.20
N LEU A 84 1.47 2.48 -4.49
CA LEU A 84 2.82 2.98 -4.76
C LEU A 84 3.78 2.11 -3.97
N ASP A 85 4.67 1.39 -4.68
CA ASP A 85 5.68 0.51 -4.07
C ASP A 85 5.08 -0.52 -3.07
N GLY A 86 3.87 -1.00 -3.36
CA GLY A 86 3.13 -1.93 -2.49
C GLY A 86 2.45 -1.29 -1.27
N LYS A 87 2.65 0.02 -1.03
CA LYS A 87 2.00 0.81 0.02
C LYS A 87 0.83 1.63 -0.54
N LEU A 88 -0.06 2.07 0.35
CA LEU A 88 -1.10 3.04 -0.02
C LEU A 88 -0.46 4.40 -0.32
N PRO A 89 -1.00 5.21 -1.26
CA PRO A 89 -0.33 6.41 -1.72
C PRO A 89 -0.14 7.44 -0.59
N HIS A 90 -1.14 7.63 0.27
CA HIS A 90 -1.03 8.54 1.41
C HIS A 90 0.10 8.13 2.38
N LYS A 91 0.27 6.83 2.65
CA LYS A 91 1.39 6.34 3.48
C LYS A 91 2.72 6.55 2.80
N PHE A 92 2.77 6.28 1.49
CA PHE A 92 3.98 6.50 0.71
C PHE A 92 4.43 7.97 0.78
N PHE A 93 3.51 8.93 0.64
CA PHE A 93 3.85 10.35 0.74
C PHE A 93 4.30 10.74 2.15
N ILE A 94 3.63 10.24 3.20
CA ILE A 94 4.07 10.49 4.59
C ILE A 94 5.47 9.93 4.82
N ASP A 95 5.71 8.68 4.42
CA ASP A 95 7.02 8.04 4.53
C ASP A 95 8.09 8.79 3.73
N PHE A 96 7.74 9.29 2.54
CA PHE A 96 8.64 10.09 1.70
C PHE A 96 9.00 11.42 2.35
N ILE A 97 8.01 12.11 2.93
CA ILE A 97 8.22 13.36 3.68
C ILE A 97 9.12 13.06 4.88
N ILE A 98 8.79 12.06 5.70
CA ILE A 98 9.61 11.65 6.84
C ILE A 98 11.04 11.34 6.40
N TYR A 99 11.22 10.54 5.35
CA TYR A 99 12.54 10.22 4.79
C TYR A 99 13.31 11.46 4.36
N LYS A 100 12.64 12.44 3.75
CA LYS A 100 13.27 13.69 3.30
C LYS A 100 13.66 14.60 4.48
N LEU A 101 12.89 14.63 5.56
CA LEU A 101 13.23 15.35 6.79
C LEU A 101 14.23 14.58 7.67
N SER A 102 14.32 13.26 7.51
CA SER A 102 15.15 12.41 8.34
C SER A 102 16.65 12.65 8.05
N PRO A 103 17.50 12.68 9.09
CA PRO A 103 18.94 12.74 8.89
C PRO A 103 19.43 11.48 8.18
N LYS A 104 20.34 11.65 7.20
CA LYS A 104 20.82 10.54 6.36
C LYS A 104 22.00 9.77 6.98
N LYS A 105 22.65 10.35 7.99
CA LYS A 105 23.83 9.77 8.67
C LYS A 105 23.50 9.51 10.13
N TYR A 106 23.69 8.26 10.55
CA TYR A 106 23.48 7.81 11.92
C TYR A 106 24.75 7.16 12.44
N GLU A 107 25.16 7.53 13.65
CA GLU A 107 26.17 6.83 14.43
C GLU A 107 25.56 6.40 15.75
N LYS A 108 25.67 5.10 16.11
CA LYS A 108 25.10 4.55 17.36
C LYS A 108 23.63 4.96 17.60
N PHE A 109 22.81 4.91 16.54
CA PHE A 109 21.39 5.31 16.56
C PHE A 109 21.12 6.79 16.90
N ARG A 110 22.14 7.66 16.82
CA ARG A 110 21.99 9.11 16.97
C ARG A 110 22.26 9.80 15.62
N PRO A 111 21.53 10.88 15.30
CA PRO A 111 21.81 11.66 14.10
C PRO A 111 23.16 12.36 14.24
N VAL A 112 23.97 12.34 13.17
CA VAL A 112 25.27 13.02 13.15
C VAL A 112 25.09 14.38 12.46
N GLU A 113 25.32 15.46 13.20
CA GLU A 113 25.13 16.82 12.70
C GLU A 113 26.29 17.25 11.78
N GLU A 114 27.54 16.83 12.06
CA GLU A 114 28.69 17.01 11.15
C GLU A 114 29.73 15.89 11.35
N LEU A 115 30.19 15.28 10.26
CA LEU A 115 31.36 14.39 10.32
C LEU A 115 32.60 15.26 10.50
N ARG A 116 33.24 15.21 11.67
CA ARG A 116 34.61 15.72 11.83
C ARG A 116 35.47 14.95 10.82
N ASN A 117 36.00 15.63 9.81
CA ASN A 117 36.60 15.06 8.58
C ASN A 117 37.81 14.08 8.77
N ASN A 118 38.14 13.67 9.99
CA ASN A 118 39.31 12.86 10.33
C ASN A 118 39.00 11.79 11.40
N ILE A 119 37.95 10.97 11.20
CA ILE A 119 37.73 9.79 12.04
C ILE A 119 37.64 8.56 11.15
N LYS A 120 38.74 7.81 11.04
CA LYS A 120 38.76 6.48 10.43
C LYS A 120 38.18 5.49 11.43
N LEU A 121 37.00 4.96 11.14
CA LEU A 121 36.40 3.88 11.92
C LEU A 121 37.08 2.55 11.51
N THR A 122 38.06 2.12 12.31
CA THR A 122 38.95 0.96 12.03
C THR A 122 38.34 -0.40 12.44
N THR A 123 37.19 -0.44 13.12
CA THR A 123 36.75 -1.67 13.77
C THR A 123 35.91 -2.57 12.84
N THR A 124 36.44 -3.73 12.48
CA THR A 124 35.69 -4.84 11.85
C THR A 124 34.66 -5.39 12.84
N THR A 125 33.42 -4.93 12.78
CA THR A 125 32.32 -5.50 13.59
C THR A 125 31.79 -6.77 12.94
N ALA A 126 32.02 -7.92 13.56
CA ALA A 126 31.38 -9.18 13.19
C ALA A 126 29.96 -9.23 13.77
N PHE A 127 28.95 -9.35 12.92
CA PHE A 127 27.57 -9.57 13.34
C PHE A 127 27.13 -10.99 12.95
N ARG A 128 26.46 -11.68 13.88
CA ARG A 128 25.89 -13.01 13.62
C ARG A 128 24.58 -12.83 12.86
N ILE A 129 24.59 -13.10 11.56
CA ILE A 129 23.37 -13.14 10.74
C ILE A 129 22.70 -14.50 10.99
N THR A 130 21.64 -14.53 11.79
CA THR A 130 20.76 -15.69 11.87
C THR A 130 19.73 -15.60 10.75
N ALA A 131 19.88 -16.42 9.71
CA ALA A 131 18.88 -16.56 8.67
C ALA A 131 17.68 -17.35 9.22
N PHE A 132 16.60 -16.66 9.59
CA PHE A 132 15.34 -17.31 9.95
C PHE A 132 14.65 -17.82 8.70
N PHE A 133 14.41 -19.12 8.62
CA PHE A 133 13.67 -19.74 7.53
C PHE A 133 12.28 -20.14 8.03
N ASN A 134 11.23 -19.47 7.53
CA ASN A 134 9.85 -19.76 7.90
C ASN A 134 9.25 -20.80 6.94
N LYS A 135 9.05 -22.01 7.45
CA LYS A 135 8.45 -23.14 6.73
C LYS A 135 7.04 -22.84 6.23
N THR A 136 6.27 -22.04 6.98
CA THR A 136 4.90 -21.66 6.61
C THR A 136 4.87 -20.70 5.42
N ASP A 137 5.79 -19.74 5.35
CA ASP A 137 5.89 -18.81 4.22
C ASP A 137 6.28 -19.52 2.92
N GLU A 138 7.13 -20.55 2.99
CA GLU A 138 7.49 -21.35 1.83
C GLU A 138 6.27 -22.11 1.25
N ILE A 139 5.48 -22.74 2.12
CA ILE A 139 4.25 -23.44 1.75
C ILE A 139 3.24 -22.46 1.14
N LEU A 140 3.03 -21.30 1.76
CA LEU A 140 2.15 -20.26 1.24
C LEU A 140 2.59 -19.75 -0.14
N ARG A 141 3.90 -19.51 -0.35
CA ARG A 141 4.44 -19.11 -1.66
C ARG A 141 4.23 -20.17 -2.73
N LYS A 142 4.43 -21.46 -2.41
CA LYS A 142 4.16 -22.58 -3.33
C LYS A 142 2.67 -22.64 -3.71
N ASN A 143 1.77 -22.52 -2.73
CA ASN A 143 0.33 -22.52 -2.97
C ASN A 143 -0.14 -21.34 -3.82
N ILE A 144 0.35 -20.12 -3.54
CA ILE A 144 0.04 -18.92 -4.34
C ILE A 144 0.52 -19.09 -5.78
N LYS A 145 1.74 -19.62 -5.98
CA LYS A 145 2.30 -19.88 -7.32
C LYS A 145 1.46 -20.91 -8.08
N SER A 146 1.06 -22.00 -7.43
CA SER A 146 0.16 -23.01 -7.99
C SER A 146 -1.20 -22.41 -8.40
N ASN A 147 -1.85 -21.65 -7.51
CA ASN A 147 -3.12 -20.99 -7.78
C ASN A 147 -3.04 -19.96 -8.92
N LYS A 148 -1.95 -19.19 -9.00
CA LYS A 148 -1.73 -18.22 -10.08
C LYS A 148 -1.57 -18.91 -11.43
N THR A 149 -0.84 -20.02 -11.49
CA THR A 149 -0.69 -20.83 -12.71
C THR A 149 -2.03 -21.45 -13.12
N LYS A 150 -2.80 -22.00 -12.18
CA LYS A 150 -4.15 -22.57 -12.41
C LYS A 150 -5.16 -21.51 -12.88
N CYS A 151 -5.10 -20.30 -12.32
CA CYS A 151 -5.96 -19.20 -12.76
C CYS A 151 -5.59 -18.73 -14.18
N LYS A 152 -4.28 -18.62 -14.48
CA LYS A 152 -3.78 -18.24 -15.81
C LYS A 152 -4.15 -19.26 -16.89
N SER A 153 -4.12 -20.56 -16.59
CA SER A 153 -4.58 -21.59 -17.52
C SER A 153 -6.10 -21.56 -17.71
N LYS A 154 -6.88 -21.33 -16.64
CA LYS A 154 -8.35 -21.21 -16.71
C LYS A 154 -8.80 -20.00 -17.53
N LEU A 155 -8.13 -18.85 -17.38
CA LEU A 155 -8.35 -17.65 -18.21
C LEU A 155 -7.99 -17.89 -19.69
N LYS A 156 -6.91 -18.64 -19.96
CA LYS A 156 -6.51 -19.00 -21.34
C LYS A 156 -7.49 -19.96 -22.02
N LEU A 157 -8.13 -20.84 -21.25
CA LEU A 157 -9.20 -21.73 -21.73
C LEU A 157 -10.53 -20.98 -21.95
N PHE A 158 -10.85 -19.99 -21.11
CA PHE A 158 -12.02 -19.14 -21.29
C PHE A 158 -11.87 -18.18 -22.48
N GLY A 159 -10.69 -17.57 -22.66
CA GLY A 159 -10.41 -16.71 -23.81
C GLY A 159 -10.40 -17.43 -25.16
N ARG A 160 -10.23 -18.76 -25.19
CA ARG A 160 -10.37 -19.59 -26.41
C ARG A 160 -11.80 -20.05 -26.69
N ARG A 161 -12.71 -19.97 -25.72
CA ARG A 161 -14.13 -20.38 -25.89
C ARG A 161 -15.06 -19.24 -26.32
N GLY A 162 -14.55 -18.01 -26.43
CA GLY A 162 -15.30 -16.83 -26.90
C GLY A 162 -15.06 -16.44 -28.37
N VAL A 163 -14.43 -17.30 -29.17
CA VAL A 163 -14.19 -17.10 -30.60
C VAL A 163 -14.70 -18.34 -31.35
N ASN A 164 -16.01 -18.47 -31.42
CA ASN A 164 -16.76 -19.38 -32.31
C ASN A 164 -18.26 -19.03 -32.15
N VAL A 165 -18.62 -17.82 -32.60
CA VAL A 165 -19.95 -17.40 -33.08
C VAL A 165 -19.69 -16.42 -34.21
#